data_AF-A0A436A8A4-F1
#
_entry.id   AF-A0A436A8A4-F1
#
_cell.length_a   1.000
_cell.length_b   1.000
_cell.length_c   1.000
_cell.angle_alpha   90.00
_cell.angle_beta   90.00
_cell.angle_gamma   90.00
#
_symmetry.space_group_name_H-M   'P 1'
#
loop_
_entity.id
_entity.type
_entity.pdbx_description
1 polymer ?
#
loop_
_entity_poly.entity_id
_entity_poly.type
_entity_poly.pdbx_seq_one_letter_code
_entity_poly.pdbx_strand_id
1 'polypeptide(L)'
;MKALFEVWAESGVPTAISYPKSQSDAVGWSCAQFGIKGVGSRREFRTTSPTHGTIVKEIKALIARLKPVEEVRTLARETGGGASAIKPQKRIYRTQKARRVSAENDTAHYRAMLENTLTQLQETRQTLENLERDLKVERQRTADLKRENAKLEADNAHLKRLLAMRDGVLQLVD
;
A
#
# COMPACT_ATOMS: atom_id res chain seq x y z
N MET A 1 19.33 8.52 -4.58
CA MET A 1 19.19 7.53 -5.67
C MET A 1 20.54 6.94 -6.08
N LYS A 2 21.52 7.73 -6.57
CA LYS A 2 22.87 7.22 -6.96
C LYS A 2 23.56 6.42 -5.84
N ALA A 3 23.72 7.01 -4.65
CA ALA A 3 24.38 6.36 -3.51
C ALA A 3 23.74 5.01 -3.11
N LEU A 4 22.42 4.89 -3.27
CA LEU A 4 21.73 3.64 -2.97
C LEU A 4 22.02 2.55 -4.01
N PHE A 5 22.13 2.92 -5.30
CA PHE A 5 22.55 1.98 -6.32
C PHE A 5 24.03 1.58 -6.20
N GLU A 6 24.89 2.43 -5.63
CA GLU A 6 26.28 2.06 -5.30
C GLU A 6 26.29 1.01 -4.18
N VAL A 7 25.56 1.24 -3.09
CA VAL A 7 25.43 0.27 -1.99
C VAL A 7 24.83 -1.05 -2.49
N TRP A 8 23.81 -1.02 -3.34
CA TRP A 8 23.22 -2.24 -3.91
C TRP A 8 24.08 -2.91 -4.97
N ALA A 9 24.96 -2.19 -5.65
CA ALA A 9 25.94 -2.81 -6.54
C ALA A 9 26.97 -3.64 -5.75
N GLU A 10 27.30 -3.21 -4.52
CA GLU A 10 28.24 -3.89 -3.63
C GLU A 10 27.58 -5.01 -2.81
N SER A 11 26.42 -4.74 -2.23
CA SER A 11 25.72 -5.67 -1.30
C SER A 11 24.67 -6.56 -1.97
N GLY A 12 24.30 -6.25 -3.21
CA GLY A 12 23.16 -6.84 -3.92
C GLY A 12 21.83 -6.15 -3.59
N VAL A 13 20.85 -6.29 -4.48
CA VAL A 13 19.51 -5.73 -4.28
C VAL A 13 18.66 -6.68 -3.41
N PRO A 14 18.06 -6.22 -2.29
CA PRO A 14 17.19 -7.06 -1.47
C PRO A 14 16.00 -7.62 -2.27
N THR A 15 15.68 -8.89 -2.06
CA THR A 15 14.65 -9.64 -2.85
C THR A 15 13.25 -9.07 -2.73
N ALA A 16 12.93 -8.35 -1.65
CA ALA A 16 11.62 -7.76 -1.42
C ALA A 16 11.38 -6.42 -2.16
N ILE A 17 12.39 -5.86 -2.83
CA ILE A 17 12.33 -4.49 -3.35
C ILE A 17 12.30 -4.49 -4.89
N SER A 18 11.23 -3.90 -5.45
CA SER A 18 11.13 -3.64 -6.88
C SER A 18 12.04 -2.47 -7.26
N TYR A 19 13.05 -2.74 -8.08
CA TYR A 19 14.04 -1.77 -8.56
C TYR A 19 13.96 -1.61 -10.08
N PRO A 20 14.32 -0.43 -10.62
CA PRO A 20 14.27 -0.18 -12.04
C PRO A 20 15.37 -0.95 -12.76
N LYS A 21 14.99 -1.74 -13.76
CA LYS A 21 15.91 -2.53 -14.60
C LYS A 21 16.49 -1.74 -15.76
N SER A 22 15.95 -0.55 -16.03
CA SER A 22 16.45 0.36 -17.06
C SER A 22 16.41 1.81 -16.60
N GLN A 23 17.22 2.66 -17.24
CA GLN A 23 17.20 4.11 -17.02
C GLN A 23 15.79 4.69 -17.19
N SER A 24 15.01 4.17 -18.14
CA SER A 24 13.64 4.61 -18.42
C SER A 24 12.69 4.34 -17.27
N ASP A 25 12.90 3.21 -16.58
CA ASP A 25 12.07 2.75 -15.47
C ASP A 25 12.47 3.47 -14.18
N ALA A 26 13.73 3.93 -14.08
CA ALA A 26 14.20 4.77 -12.98
C ALA A 26 13.54 6.17 -13.00
N VAL A 27 13.04 6.62 -14.16
CA VAL A 27 12.27 7.87 -14.27
C VAL A 27 10.90 7.67 -13.63
N GLY A 28 10.63 8.42 -12.56
CA GLY A 28 9.38 8.30 -11.79
C GLY A 28 9.36 7.13 -10.80
N TRP A 29 10.40 6.30 -10.76
CA TRP A 29 10.55 5.30 -9.70
C TRP A 29 10.74 6.00 -8.36
N SER A 30 9.84 5.69 -7.43
CA SER A 30 9.90 6.16 -6.06
C SER A 30 9.93 4.96 -5.13
N CYS A 31 10.70 5.09 -4.05
CA CYS A 31 10.78 4.06 -3.03
C CYS A 31 10.76 4.74 -1.67
N ALA A 32 9.60 4.67 -1.01
CA ALA A 32 9.37 5.29 0.29
C ALA A 32 10.32 4.74 1.35
N GLN A 33 10.64 3.44 1.29
CA GLN A 33 11.52 2.75 2.23
C GLN A 33 12.95 3.31 2.27
N PHE A 34 13.43 3.95 1.20
CA PHE A 34 14.75 4.60 1.13
C PHE A 34 14.68 6.10 0.89
N GLY A 35 13.50 6.71 1.09
CA GLY A 35 13.30 8.15 0.90
C GLY A 35 13.52 8.63 -0.55
N ILE A 36 13.45 7.74 -1.54
CA ILE A 36 13.64 8.10 -2.95
C ILE A 36 12.33 8.68 -3.49
N LYS A 37 12.30 9.99 -3.68
CA LYS A 37 11.25 10.68 -4.43
C LYS A 37 11.51 10.52 -5.93
N GLY A 38 10.47 10.19 -6.70
CA GLY A 38 10.57 9.99 -8.14
C GLY A 38 11.00 11.26 -8.86
N VAL A 39 11.82 11.10 -9.90
CA VAL A 39 12.25 12.22 -10.73
C VAL A 39 11.08 12.71 -11.57
N GLY A 40 10.64 13.96 -11.35
CA GLY A 40 9.42 14.52 -11.94
C GLY A 40 9.49 14.81 -13.44
N SER A 41 10.69 15.00 -14.00
CA SER A 41 10.86 15.37 -15.41
C SER A 41 11.70 14.34 -16.19
N ARG A 42 11.04 13.62 -17.10
CA ARG A 42 11.67 12.68 -18.05
C ARG A 42 12.62 13.38 -19.04
N ARG A 43 12.52 14.71 -19.19
CA ARG A 43 13.40 15.50 -20.07
C ARG A 43 14.75 15.80 -19.41
N GLU A 44 14.74 16.02 -18.10
CA GLU A 44 15.95 16.31 -17.31
C GLU A 44 16.74 15.04 -16.97
N PHE A 45 16.05 13.90 -16.83
CA PHE A 45 16.66 12.59 -16.58
C PHE A 45 17.13 11.89 -17.88
N ARG A 46 17.86 12.61 -18.73
CA ARG A 46 18.46 12.10 -19.96
C ARG A 46 19.97 12.14 -19.86
N THR A 47 20.65 11.20 -20.51
CA THR A 47 22.13 11.16 -20.62
C THR A 47 22.70 12.37 -21.38
N THR A 48 21.85 13.09 -22.12
CA THR A 48 22.17 14.29 -22.90
C THR A 48 21.79 15.58 -22.19
N SER A 49 21.27 15.53 -20.95
CA SER A 49 20.98 16.77 -20.22
C SER A 49 22.27 17.44 -19.75
N PRO A 50 22.40 18.77 -19.87
CA PRO A 50 23.64 19.48 -19.50
C PRO A 50 23.88 19.47 -17.99
N THR A 51 22.81 19.42 -17.17
CA THR A 51 22.89 19.50 -15.71
C THR A 51 23.00 18.14 -15.03
N HIS A 52 22.36 17.09 -15.58
CA HIS A 52 22.26 15.79 -14.90
C HIS A 52 22.74 14.62 -15.76
N GLY A 53 23.22 14.86 -16.98
CA GLY A 53 23.56 13.80 -17.94
C GLY A 53 24.68 12.88 -17.47
N THR A 54 25.67 13.39 -16.75
CA THR A 54 26.75 12.59 -16.12
C THR A 54 26.20 11.67 -15.05
N ILE A 55 25.42 12.20 -14.11
CA ILE A 55 24.77 11.45 -13.03
C ILE A 55 23.85 10.36 -13.62
N VAL A 56 23.09 10.68 -14.69
CA VAL A 56 22.19 9.73 -15.34
C VAL A 56 22.98 8.60 -16.05
N LYS A 57 24.15 8.90 -16.64
CA LYS A 57 25.05 7.88 -17.21
C LYS A 57 25.59 6.94 -16.13
N GLU A 58 26.00 7.49 -14.99
CA GLU A 58 26.48 6.72 -13.85
C GLU A 58 25.38 5.85 -13.26
N ILE A 59 24.18 6.39 -13.04
CA ILE A 59 23.02 5.62 -12.59
C ILE A 59 22.69 4.49 -13.58
N LYS A 60 22.75 4.76 -14.89
CA LYS A 60 22.54 3.72 -15.91
C LYS A 60 23.61 2.62 -15.83
N ALA A 61 24.87 2.97 -15.60
CA ALA A 61 25.95 2.02 -15.44
C ALA A 61 25.79 1.19 -14.14
N LEU A 62 25.35 1.83 -13.06
CA LEU A 62 25.06 1.17 -11.79
C LEU A 62 23.88 0.21 -11.92
N ILE A 63 22.76 0.62 -12.52
CA ILE A 63 21.60 -0.24 -12.78
C ILE A 63 21.99 -1.46 -13.62
N ALA A 64 22.86 -1.29 -14.62
CA ALA A 64 23.35 -2.40 -15.43
C ALA A 64 24.24 -3.39 -14.64
N ARG A 65 24.82 -2.97 -13.51
CA ARG A 65 25.65 -3.79 -12.62
C ARG A 65 24.87 -4.39 -11.45
N LEU A 66 23.64 -3.94 -11.20
CA LEU A 66 22.81 -4.49 -10.14
C LEU A 66 22.47 -5.94 -10.45
N LYS A 67 22.86 -6.85 -9.55
CA LYS A 67 22.48 -8.25 -9.55
C LYS A 67 21.70 -8.55 -8.26
N PRO A 68 20.76 -9.52 -8.27
CA PRO A 68 20.09 -9.96 -7.05
C PRO A 68 21.12 -10.49 -6.03
N VAL A 69 20.87 -10.30 -4.73
CA VAL A 69 21.80 -10.67 -3.62
C VAL A 69 22.28 -12.12 -3.72
N GLU A 70 21.41 -13.03 -4.18
CA GLU A 70 21.74 -14.44 -4.36
C GLU A 70 22.82 -14.67 -5.42
N GLU A 71 22.83 -13.89 -6.51
CA GLU A 71 23.86 -13.94 -7.55
C GLU A 71 25.17 -13.27 -7.10
N VAL A 72 25.10 -12.23 -6.25
CA VAL A 72 26.32 -11.56 -5.73
C VAL A 72 27.07 -12.47 -4.76
N ARG A 73 26.35 -13.23 -3.93
CA ARG A 73 26.95 -14.20 -2.98
C ARG A 73 27.58 -15.40 -3.67
N THR A 74 27.05 -15.84 -4.81
CA THR A 74 27.64 -16.93 -5.61
C THR A 74 28.87 -16.45 -6.39
N LEU A 75 28.84 -15.22 -6.94
CA LEU A 75 29.98 -14.64 -7.66
C LEU A 75 31.20 -14.34 -6.77
N ALA A 76 31.00 -14.05 -5.48
CA ALA A 76 32.11 -13.91 -4.53
C ALA A 76 32.85 -15.25 -4.26
N ARG A 77 32.24 -16.39 -4.61
CA ARG A 77 32.82 -17.73 -4.48
C ARG A 77 33.45 -18.25 -5.78
N GLU A 78 33.11 -17.63 -6.91
CA GLU A 78 33.57 -18.02 -8.25
C GLU A 78 34.20 -16.82 -8.96
N THR A 79 35.40 -16.43 -8.56
CA THR A 79 36.28 -15.61 -9.39
C THR A 79 36.64 -16.39 -10.67
N GLY A 80 35.88 -16.16 -11.74
CA GLY A 80 36.25 -16.56 -13.10
C GLY A 80 35.12 -17.19 -13.90
N GLY A 81 34.25 -16.38 -14.52
CA GLY A 81 33.25 -16.95 -15.42
C GLY A 81 32.34 -15.95 -16.10
N GLY A 82 32.75 -15.51 -17.30
CA GLY A 82 31.88 -15.21 -18.44
C GLY A 82 30.72 -14.22 -18.23
N ALA A 83 30.92 -12.99 -18.73
CA ALA A 83 29.82 -12.13 -19.12
C ALA A 83 28.97 -12.85 -20.19
N SER A 84 27.84 -13.44 -19.78
CA SER A 84 26.82 -13.91 -20.72
C SER A 84 26.27 -12.71 -21.47
N ALA A 85 26.73 -12.54 -22.71
CA ALA A 85 26.22 -11.55 -23.62
C ALA A 85 24.74 -11.83 -23.88
N ILE A 86 23.87 -11.06 -23.23
CA ILE A 86 22.44 -11.02 -23.51
C ILE A 86 22.32 -10.62 -24.98
N LYS A 87 22.00 -11.60 -25.84
CA LYS A 87 21.79 -11.34 -27.27
C LYS A 87 20.71 -10.26 -27.40
N PRO A 88 20.97 -9.16 -28.13
CA PRO A 88 19.97 -8.11 -28.30
C PRO A 88 18.76 -8.73 -28.98
N GLN A 89 17.64 -8.79 -28.26
CA GLN A 89 16.37 -9.22 -28.86
C GLN A 89 16.08 -8.30 -30.04
N LYS A 90 16.02 -8.87 -31.25
CA LYS A 90 15.65 -8.14 -32.46
C LYS A 90 14.30 -7.49 -32.22
N ARG A 91 14.24 -6.16 -32.30
CA ARG A 91 12.99 -5.41 -32.18
C ARG A 91 12.07 -5.85 -33.32
N ILE A 92 11.04 -6.60 -32.99
CA ILE A 92 9.99 -6.99 -33.94
C ILE A 92 9.24 -5.70 -34.30
N TYR A 93 9.32 -5.30 -35.57
CA TYR A 93 8.57 -4.15 -36.06
C TYR A 93 7.08 -4.46 -36.00
N ARG A 94 6.37 -3.88 -35.02
CA ARG A 94 4.91 -3.92 -34.98
C ARG A 94 4.35 -2.92 -35.97
N THR A 95 3.52 -3.40 -36.89
CA THR A 95 2.76 -2.59 -37.83
C THR A 95 1.85 -1.61 -37.08
N GLN A 96 1.52 -0.49 -37.71
CA GLN A 96 0.64 0.52 -37.12
C GLN A 96 -0.73 -0.06 -36.74
N LYS A 97 -1.27 -0.97 -37.57
CA LYS A 97 -2.50 -1.73 -37.27
C LYS A 97 -2.37 -2.54 -35.98
N ALA A 98 -1.27 -3.27 -35.79
CA ALA A 98 -1.04 -4.05 -34.56
C ALA A 98 -0.95 -3.17 -33.31
N ARG A 99 -0.32 -1.99 -33.41
CA ARG A 99 -0.24 -1.02 -32.30
C ARG A 99 -1.60 -0.44 -31.95
N ARG A 100 -2.44 -0.17 -32.96
CA ARG A 100 -3.80 0.33 -32.76
C ARG A 100 -4.66 -0.71 -32.05
N VAL A 101 -4.66 -1.96 -32.52
CA VAL A 101 -5.42 -3.05 -31.90
C VAL A 101 -4.96 -3.29 -30.46
N SER A 102 -3.65 -3.28 -30.18
CA SER A 102 -3.18 -3.40 -28.79
C SER A 102 -3.65 -2.24 -27.92
N ALA A 103 -3.60 -1.01 -28.41
CA ALA A 103 -4.08 0.14 -27.66
C ALA A 103 -5.60 0.07 -27.42
N GLU A 104 -6.39 -0.35 -28.41
CA GLU A 104 -7.84 -0.55 -28.28
C GLU A 104 -8.13 -1.62 -27.21
N ASN A 105 -7.42 -2.76 -27.24
CA ASN A 105 -7.54 -3.81 -26.22
C ASN A 105 -7.14 -3.32 -24.82
N ASP A 106 -6.04 -2.59 -24.70
CA ASP A 106 -5.59 -2.01 -23.43
C ASP A 106 -6.66 -1.04 -22.90
N THR A 107 -7.23 -0.17 -23.75
CA THR A 107 -8.29 0.75 -23.33
C THR A 107 -9.56 0.02 -22.90
N ALA A 108 -9.94 -1.06 -23.57
CA ALA A 108 -11.07 -1.90 -23.16
C ALA A 108 -10.81 -2.57 -21.80
N HIS A 109 -9.60 -3.09 -21.60
CA HIS A 109 -9.18 -3.66 -20.32
C HIS A 109 -9.22 -2.63 -19.19
N TYR A 110 -8.67 -1.42 -19.40
CA TYR A 110 -8.71 -0.35 -18.39
C TYR A 110 -10.13 0.11 -18.07
N ARG A 111 -11.02 0.16 -19.07
CA ARG A 111 -12.44 0.47 -18.85
C ARG A 111 -13.12 -0.57 -17.98
N ALA A 112 -12.93 -1.85 -18.29
CA ALA A 112 -13.48 -2.95 -17.48
C ALA A 112 -12.95 -2.90 -16.03
N MET A 113 -11.66 -2.62 -15.84
CA MET A 113 -11.11 -2.42 -14.50
C MET A 113 -11.74 -1.23 -13.77
N LEU A 114 -11.92 -0.09 -14.46
CA LEU A 114 -12.56 1.09 -13.87
C LEU A 114 -13.99 0.80 -13.45
N GLU A 115 -14.78 0.15 -14.31
CA GLU A 115 -16.15 -0.26 -14.01
C GLU A 115 -16.19 -1.16 -12.76
N ASN A 116 -15.33 -2.18 -12.70
CA ASN A 116 -15.23 -3.07 -11.54
C ASN A 116 -14.83 -2.32 -10.25
N THR A 117 -13.90 -1.36 -10.34
CA THR A 117 -13.52 -0.57 -9.16
C THR A 117 -14.64 0.37 -8.71
N LEU A 118 -15.42 0.92 -9.65
CA LEU A 118 -16.56 1.77 -9.35
C LEU A 118 -17.69 0.99 -8.67
N THR A 119 -17.99 -0.21 -9.15
CA THR A 119 -19.00 -1.07 -8.50
C THR A 119 -18.57 -1.46 -7.09
N GLN A 120 -17.31 -1.86 -6.90
CA GLN A 120 -16.76 -2.15 -5.57
C GLN A 120 -16.82 -0.93 -4.64
N LEU A 121 -16.52 0.27 -5.14
CA LEU A 121 -16.63 1.51 -4.36
C LEU A 121 -18.08 1.82 -3.98
N GLN A 122 -19.03 1.57 -4.88
CA GLN A 122 -20.45 1.76 -4.59
C GLN A 122 -20.95 0.76 -3.54
N GLU A 123 -20.59 -0.52 -3.67
CA GLU A 123 -20.93 -1.56 -2.70
C GLU A 123 -20.36 -1.25 -1.32
N THR A 124 -19.07 -0.91 -1.24
CA THR A 124 -18.42 -0.54 0.03
C THR A 124 -19.01 0.72 0.65
N ARG A 125 -19.40 1.70 -0.16
CA ARG A 125 -20.11 2.88 0.34
C ARG A 125 -21.47 2.49 0.93
N GLN A 126 -22.24 1.66 0.23
CA GLN A 126 -23.55 1.23 0.70
C GLN A 126 -23.46 0.41 1.99
N THR A 127 -22.45 -0.45 2.12
CA THR A 127 -22.22 -1.20 3.37
C THR A 127 -21.84 -0.28 4.52
N LEU A 128 -20.98 0.71 4.29
CA LEU A 128 -20.64 1.72 5.30
C LEU A 128 -21.88 2.50 5.76
N GLU A 129 -22.71 2.96 4.83
CA GLU A 129 -23.95 3.67 5.16
C GLU A 129 -24.91 2.79 5.99
N ASN A 130 -25.00 1.50 5.69
CA ASN A 130 -25.81 0.57 6.48
C ASN A 130 -25.24 0.38 7.90
N LEU A 131 -23.93 0.17 8.02
CA LEU A 131 -23.26 0.03 9.31
C LEU A 131 -23.39 1.29 10.17
N GLU A 132 -23.34 2.48 9.57
CA GLU A 132 -23.57 3.74 10.28
C GLU A 132 -25.01 3.85 10.81
N ARG A 133 -26.00 3.41 10.04
CA ARG A 133 -27.41 3.36 10.49
C ARG A 133 -27.56 2.38 11.65
N ASP A 134 -27.01 1.18 11.55
CA ASP A 134 -27.08 0.15 12.60
C ASP A 134 -26.40 0.63 13.89
N LEU A 135 -25.21 1.23 13.76
CA LEU A 135 -24.48 1.79 14.89
C LEU A 135 -25.28 2.88 15.60
N LYS A 136 -25.99 3.73 14.84
CA LYS A 136 -26.88 4.74 15.41
C LYS A 136 -28.03 4.11 16.19
N VAL A 137 -28.65 3.05 15.67
CA VAL A 137 -29.72 2.31 16.35
C VAL A 137 -29.21 1.67 17.64
N GLU A 138 -28.06 1.01 17.61
CA GLU A 138 -27.46 0.40 18.81
C GLU A 138 -27.06 1.44 19.87
N ARG A 139 -26.59 2.62 19.45
CA ARG A 139 -26.34 3.74 20.38
C ARG A 139 -27.61 4.24 21.05
N GLN A 140 -28.73 4.29 20.33
CA GLN A 140 -30.02 4.66 20.92
C GLN A 140 -30.48 3.58 21.90
N ARG A 141 -30.43 2.31 21.50
CA ARG A 141 -30.81 1.16 22.34
C ARG A 141 -30.00 1.10 23.63
N THR A 142 -28.69 1.31 23.55
CA THR A 142 -27.81 1.34 24.73
C THR A 142 -28.09 2.54 25.64
N ALA A 143 -28.47 3.69 25.09
CA ALA A 143 -28.89 4.84 25.89
C ALA A 143 -30.21 4.57 26.62
N ASP A 144 -31.17 3.92 25.96
CA ASP A 144 -32.46 3.58 26.56
C ASP A 144 -32.31 2.50 27.65
N LEU A 145 -31.56 1.43 27.39
CA LEU A 145 -31.23 0.42 28.41
C LEU A 145 -30.50 1.02 29.63
N LYS A 146 -29.63 2.02 29.43
CA LYS A 146 -28.99 2.74 30.55
C LYS A 146 -30.00 3.53 31.38
N ARG A 147 -31.00 4.14 30.75
CA ARG A 147 -32.08 4.86 31.47
C ARG A 147 -32.96 3.89 32.25
N GLU A 148 -33.31 2.75 31.65
CA GLU A 148 -34.10 1.71 32.31
C GLU A 148 -33.34 1.12 33.51
N ASN A 149 -32.05 0.80 33.36
CA ASN A 149 -31.23 0.33 34.47
C ASN A 149 -31.15 1.36 35.59
N ALA A 150 -30.92 2.64 35.28
CA ALA A 150 -30.89 3.70 36.30
C ALA A 150 -32.22 3.81 37.06
N LYS A 151 -33.35 3.65 36.35
CA LYS A 151 -34.68 3.63 36.98
C LYS A 151 -34.86 2.41 37.89
N LEU A 152 -34.52 1.22 37.40
CA LEU A 152 -34.59 -0.02 38.19
C LEU A 152 -33.65 0.00 39.40
N GLU A 153 -32.47 0.61 39.29
CA GLU A 153 -31.55 0.82 40.41
C GLU A 153 -32.14 1.78 41.45
N ALA A 154 -32.78 2.87 41.01
CA ALA A 154 -33.47 3.81 41.91
C ALA A 154 -34.65 3.14 42.62
N ASP A 155 -35.47 2.38 41.90
CA ASP A 155 -36.61 1.63 42.46
C ASP A 155 -36.12 0.56 43.44
N ASN A 156 -35.07 -0.19 43.10
CA ASN A 156 -34.44 -1.15 44.02
C ASN A 156 -33.89 -0.48 45.28
N ALA A 157 -33.21 0.66 45.14
CA ALA A 157 -32.70 1.41 46.28
C ALA A 157 -33.84 1.91 47.19
N HIS A 158 -34.94 2.37 46.60
CA HIS A 158 -36.14 2.78 47.32
C HIS A 158 -36.78 1.61 48.08
N LEU A 159 -37.00 0.48 47.42
CA LEU A 159 -37.55 -0.73 48.05
C LEU A 159 -36.65 -1.26 49.18
N LYS A 160 -35.33 -1.24 48.99
CA LYS A 160 -34.37 -1.61 50.04
C LYS A 160 -34.49 -0.70 51.26
N ARG A 161 -34.69 0.61 51.08
CA ARG A 161 -34.93 1.55 52.19
C ARG A 161 -36.25 1.24 52.91
N LEU A 162 -37.33 0.97 52.18
CA LEU A 162 -38.62 0.61 52.77
C LEU A 162 -38.55 -0.69 53.60
N LEU A 163 -37.84 -1.71 53.10
CA LEU A 163 -37.61 -2.95 53.84
C LEU A 163 -36.77 -2.72 55.09
N ALA A 164 -35.66 -1.97 54.99
CA ALA A 164 -34.82 -1.65 56.13
C ALA A 164 -35.58 -0.88 57.22
N MET A 165 -36.48 0.04 56.84
CA MET A 165 -37.37 0.73 57.79
C MET A 165 -38.33 -0.25 58.48
N ARG A 166 -38.92 -1.19 57.73
CA ARG A 166 -39.86 -2.18 58.28
C ARG A 166 -39.18 -3.18 59.22
N ASP A 167 -37.99 -3.67 58.85
CA ASP A 167 -37.22 -4.61 59.68
C ASP A 167 -36.68 -3.93 60.95
N GLY A 168 -36.29 -2.65 60.86
CA GLY A 168 -35.89 -1.85 62.03
C GLY A 168 -37.04 -1.57 63.00
N VAL A 169 -38.27 -1.42 62.50
CA VAL A 169 -39.48 -1.30 63.35
C VAL A 169 -39.79 -2.60 64.07
N LEU A 170 -39.54 -3.75 63.43
CA LEU A 170 -39.72 -5.07 64.08
C LEU A 170 -38.68 -5.33 65.18
N GLN A 171 -37.44 -4.86 65.03
CA GLN A 171 -36.38 -5.00 66.06
C GLN A 171 -36.53 -4.08 67.28
N LEU A 172 -37.36 -3.02 67.19
CA LEU A 172 -37.62 -2.09 68.30
C LEU A 172 -38.77 -2.52 69.21
N VAL A 173 -39.46 -3.63 68.86
CA VAL A 173 -40.66 -4.11 69.57
C VAL A 173 -40.39 -5.38 70.40
N ASP A 174 -39.17 -5.91 70.37
CA ASP A 174 -38.68 -6.96 71.28
C ASP A 174 -37.87 -6.36 72.45
#